data_AF-A0A257JCD4-F1
#
_entry.id   AF-A0A257JCD4-F1
#
_cell.length_a   1.000
_cell.length_b   1.000
_cell.length_c   1.000
_cell.angle_alpha   90.00
_cell.angle_beta   90.00
_cell.angle_gamma   90.00
#
_symmetry.space_group_name_H-M   'P 1'
#
loop_
_entity.id
_entity.type
_entity.pdbx_description
1 polymer ?
#
loop_
_entity_poly.entity_id
_entity_poly.type
_entity_poly.pdbx_seq_one_letter_code
_entity_poly.pdbx_strand_id
1 'polypeptide(L)' 'MPVAPEACPALVLNADFRPLSYYPLSLWSWQDTIKAVFLDRVNIVSEYDKVVRSPSFEFRLPSVVSLKTYVKPSR' A
#
# COMPACT_ATOMS: atom_id res chain seq x y z
N MET A 1 -1.05 1.50 22.65
CA MET A 1 -1.41 2.85 22.19
C MET A 1 -2.06 2.74 20.82
N PRO A 2 -3.18 3.43 20.53
CA PRO A 2 -3.69 3.49 19.17
C PRO A 2 -2.71 4.31 18.34
N VAL A 3 -1.96 3.64 17.46
CA VAL A 3 -1.13 4.31 16.46
C VAL A 3 -2.08 5.08 15.56
N ALA A 4 -1.89 6.40 15.44
CA ALA A 4 -2.70 7.25 14.57
C ALA A 4 -2.79 6.62 13.17
N PRO A 5 -3.93 6.71 12.45
CA PRO A 5 -4.04 6.22 11.07
C PRO A 5 -2.89 6.72 10.17
N GLU A 6 -2.41 7.92 10.47
CA GLU A 6 -1.32 8.58 9.74
C GLU A 6 0.05 7.91 9.91
N ALA A 7 0.15 6.93 10.81
CA ALA A 7 1.33 6.12 11.04
C ALA A 7 1.17 4.66 10.55
N CYS A 8 0.27 4.40 9.60
CA CYS A 8 0.13 3.11 8.91
C CYS A 8 0.65 3.20 7.45
N PRO A 9 1.96 3.35 7.20
CA PRO A 9 2.50 3.39 5.85
C PRO A 9 2.44 2.01 5.17
N ALA A 10 2.00 1.93 3.92
CA ALA A 10 2.00 0.68 3.18
C ALA A 10 3.33 0.50 2.43
N LEU A 11 3.86 -0.72 2.48
CA LEU A 11 5.02 -1.12 1.69
C LEU A 11 4.60 -1.36 0.24
N VAL A 12 5.22 -0.67 -0.71
CA VAL A 12 4.97 -0.87 -2.14
C VAL A 12 6.07 -1.71 -2.77
N LEU A 13 5.65 -2.83 -3.35
CA LEU A 13 6.47 -3.74 -4.15
C LEU A 13 6.26 -3.47 -5.64
N ASN A 14 7.23 -3.85 -6.46
CA ASN A 14 7.07 -3.81 -7.91
C ASN A 14 6.25 -5.01 -8.42
N ALA A 15 5.89 -5.00 -9.70
CA ALA A 15 5.06 -6.04 -10.34
C ALA A 15 5.67 -7.44 -10.32
N ASP A 16 6.99 -7.55 -10.21
CA ASP A 16 7.71 -8.82 -10.09
C ASP A 16 7.76 -9.35 -8.64
N PHE A 17 7.07 -8.70 -7.69
CA PHE A 17 7.09 -9.01 -6.25
C PHE A 17 8.50 -9.04 -5.64
N ARG A 18 9.50 -8.55 -6.37
CA ARG A 18 10.87 -8.39 -5.91
C ARG A 18 11.02 -6.98 -5.35
N PRO A 19 11.85 -6.79 -4.31
CA PRO A 19 12.21 -5.46 -3.86
C PRO A 19 12.94 -4.73 -4.99
N LEU A 20 12.41 -3.58 -5.45
CA LEU A 20 12.97 -2.79 -6.56
C LEU A 20 14.41 -2.31 -6.29
N SER A 21 14.79 -2.17 -5.01
CA SER A 21 16.15 -2.00 -4.49
C SER A 21 16.11 -2.14 -2.97
N TYR A 22 17.22 -2.56 -2.36
CA TYR A 22 17.37 -2.68 -0.90
C TYR A 22 17.36 -1.33 -0.13
N TYR A 23 17.13 -0.18 -0.79
CA TYR A 23 17.06 1.15 -0.19
C TYR A 23 16.37 2.20 -1.10
N PRO A 24 15.47 3.05 -0.57
CA PRO A 24 14.37 2.67 0.29
C PRO A 24 13.20 2.18 -0.58
N LEU A 25 12.70 0.98 -0.30
CA LEU A 25 11.39 0.54 -0.77
C LEU A 25 10.38 1.67 -0.51
N SER A 26 9.65 2.10 -1.54
CA SER A 26 8.78 3.27 -1.44
C SER A 26 7.61 2.94 -0.53
N LEU A 27 7.58 3.59 0.64
CA LEU A 27 6.42 3.58 1.53
C LEU A 27 5.38 4.57 0.98
N TRP A 28 4.13 4.15 0.90
CA TRP A 28 3.00 5.03 0.60
C TRP A 28 2.19 5.31 1.86
N SER A 29 1.51 6.45 1.89
CA SER A 29 0.50 6.70 2.90
C SER A 29 -0.65 5.70 2.74
N TRP A 30 -1.38 5.41 3.82
CA TRP A 30 -2.56 4.56 3.72
C TRP A 30 -3.63 5.17 2.79
N GLN A 31 -3.75 6.51 2.72
CA GLN A 31 -4.67 7.18 1.81
C GLN A 31 -4.29 6.94 0.34
N ASP A 32 -3.02 7.12 -0.02
CA ASP A 32 -2.53 6.88 -1.39
C ASP A 32 -2.65 5.41 -1.78
N THR A 33 -2.45 4.52 -0.81
CA THR A 33 -2.57 3.08 -1.01
C THR A 33 -4.01 2.68 -1.32
N ILE A 34 -4.98 3.15 -0.51
CA ILE A 34 -6.41 2.93 -0.78
C ILE A 34 -6.78 3.49 -2.15
N LYS A 35 -6.35 4.71 -2.46
CA LYS A 35 -6.61 5.33 -3.76
C LYS A 35 -6.09 4.47 -4.91
N ALA A 36 -4.88 3.92 -4.80
CA ALA A 36 -4.32 3.05 -5.83
C ALA A 36 -5.06 1.71 -5.95
N VAL A 37 -5.56 1.15 -4.85
CA VAL A 37 -6.43 -0.05 -4.87
C VAL A 37 -7.72 0.24 -5.62
N PHE A 38 -8.40 1.35 -5.30
CA PHE A 38 -9.64 1.74 -5.99
C PHE A 38 -9.41 2.11 -7.47
N LEU A 39 -8.22 2.60 -7.83
CA LEU A 39 -7.82 2.84 -9.22
C LEU A 39 -7.34 1.56 -9.94
N ASP A 40 -7.42 0.40 -9.29
CA ASP A 40 -6.98 -0.90 -9.81
C ASP A 40 -5.49 -0.93 -10.24
N ARG A 41 -4.64 -0.10 -9.62
CA ARG A 41 -3.21 0.04 -9.99
C ARG A 41 -2.28 -0.88 -9.22
N VAL A 42 -2.76 -1.46 -8.12
CA VAL A 42 -1.98 -2.31 -7.22
C VAL A 42 -2.76 -3.58 -6.86
N ASN A 43 -2.03 -4.63 -6.48
CA ASN A 43 -2.57 -5.80 -5.81
C ASN A 43 -2.30 -5.71 -4.31
N ILE A 44 -3.26 -6.13 -3.49
CA ILE A 44 -3.08 -6.22 -2.04
C ILE A 44 -2.36 -7.55 -1.74
N VAL A 45 -1.22 -7.47 -1.06
CA VAL A 45 -0.42 -8.63 -0.65
C VAL A 45 -0.68 -8.95 0.82
N SER A 46 -0.76 -7.91 1.65
CA SER A 46 -1.05 -8.04 3.08
C SER A 46 -1.83 -6.83 3.56
N GLU A 47 -2.61 -7.03 4.62
CA GLU A 47 -3.41 -6.01 5.28
C GLU A 47 -2.94 -5.80 6.72
N TYR A 48 -3.25 -4.66 7.31
CA TYR A 48 -3.19 -4.45 8.75
C TYR A 48 -4.47 -4.99 9.41
N ASP A 49 -4.39 -5.33 10.70
CA ASP A 49 -5.58 -5.61 11.53
C ASP A 49 -6.41 -4.35 11.86
N LYS A 50 -6.22 -3.26 11.09
CA LYS A 50 -6.88 -1.98 11.24
C LYS A 50 -7.85 -1.75 10.10
N VAL A 51 -9.08 -1.39 10.44
CA VAL A 51 -10.15 -1.10 9.48
C VAL A 51 -10.41 0.40 9.47
N VAL A 52 -10.45 1.00 8.28
CA VAL A 52 -11.03 2.34 8.09
C VAL A 52 -12.49 2.20 7.72
N ARG A 53 -13.32 3.02 8.35
CA ARG A 53 -14.77 2.98 8.20
C ARG A 53 -15.27 4.32 7.70
N SER A 54 -16.13 4.29 6.69
CA SER A 54 -17.05 5.37 6.38
C SER A 54 -18.43 5.00 6.93
N PRO A 55 -19.39 5.94 6.98
CA PRO A 55 -20.75 5.63 7.42
C PRO A 55 -21.45 4.50 6.64
N SER A 56 -20.96 4.17 5.43
CA SER A 56 -21.56 3.18 4.53
C SER A 56 -20.61 2.07 4.08
N PHE A 57 -19.33 2.10 4.49
CA PHE A 57 -18.32 1.18 3.97
C PHE A 57 -17.24 0.89 5.00
N GLU A 58 -16.71 -0.33 4.98
CA GLU A 58 -15.60 -0.74 5.82
C GLU A 58 -14.49 -1.32 4.96
N PHE A 59 -13.25 -0.92 5.21
CA PHE A 59 -12.09 -1.32 4.42
C PHE A 59 -10.88 -1.62 5.31
N ARG A 60 -10.26 -2.77 5.13
CA ARG A 60 -9.02 -3.12 5.83
C ARG A 60 -7.86 -2.36 5.22
N LEU A 61 -7.02 -1.76 6.05
CA LEU A 61 -5.89 -0.99 5.57
C LEU A 61 -4.86 -1.93 4.91
N PRO A 62 -4.45 -1.71 3.66
CA PRO A 62 -3.39 -2.50 3.06
C PRO A 62 -2.07 -2.16 3.74
N SER A 63 -1.31 -3.17 4.13
CA SER A 63 0.03 -3.03 4.71
C SER A 63 1.13 -3.27 3.69
N VAL A 64 0.89 -4.18 2.74
CA VAL A 64 1.81 -4.47 1.64
C VAL A 64 1.01 -4.55 0.35
N VAL A 65 1.45 -3.80 -0.66
CA VAL A 65 0.85 -3.79 -2.00
C VAL A 65 1.91 -4.00 -3.07
N SER A 66 1.53 -4.57 -4.22
CA SER A 66 2.41 -4.66 -5.40
C SER A 66 1.83 -3.89 -6.58
N LEU A 67 2.66 -3.15 -7.31
CA LEU A 67 2.24 -2.45 -8.53
C LEU A 67 1.83 -3.47 -9.59
N LYS A 68 0.74 -3.21 -10.33
CA LYS A 68 0.38 -4.07 -11.49
C LYS A 68 1.29 -3.84 -12.69
N THR A 69 1.83 -2.63 -12.81
CA THR A 69 2.72 -2.24 -13.90
C THR A 69 4.15 -2.22 -13.40
N TYR A 70 5.04 -2.86 -14.16
CA TYR A 70 6.46 -2.84 -13.85
C TYR A 70 7.04 -1.43 -14.05
N VAL A 71 7.58 -0.84 -12.99
CA VAL A 71 8.27 0.45 -13.07
C VAL A 71 9.78 0.20 -13.11
N LYS A 72 10.46 0.66 -14.17
CA LYS A 72 11.93 0.67 -14.21
C LYS A 72 12.42 1.83 -13.33
N PRO A 73 13.25 1.59 -12.30
CA PRO A 73 13.87 2.68 -11.57
C PRO A 73 14.71 3.50 -12.54
N SER A 74 14.47 4.81 -12.59
CA SER A 74 15.33 5.74 -13.33
C SER A 74 16.70 5.74 -12.67
N ARG A 75 17.72 5.33 -13.43
CA ARG A 75 19.12 5.27 -13.01
C ARG A 75 19.70 6.66 -12.75
#